data_AF-A0A966RBF9-F1
#
_entry.id   AF-A0A966RBF9-F1
#
_cell.length_a   1.000
_cell.length_b   1.000
_cell.length_c   1.000
_cell.angle_alpha   90.00
_cell.angle_beta   90.00
_cell.angle_gamma   90.00
#
_symmetry.space_group_name_H-M   'P 1'
#
loop_
_entity.id
_entity.type
_entity.pdbx_description
1 polymer ?
#
loop_
_entity_poly.entity_id
_entity_poly.type
_entity_poly.pdbx_seq_one_letter_code
_entity_poly.pdbx_strand_id
1 'polypeptide(L)'
;MSDSQKNLLTGFRLLIEPLDPACPRATKVDATRAWTASNFTQSVAQGCDYSIGLELGEMSSAQGASSSPVLSAAYFSNIKGPRDAEILRRDAIAGRAQVSIKIMLRVTQAGVAAGFGSDTSLQGDVTPQGDLPGNGGQMLAGDFDWRAVLQTVDVPVAGWNGNDHGSAFYRDIMSHASRKNTSDSPTTNAHETQHFLNSEVRNKTSAHDNTVYVGDGKAGLVPEPRMHAREVRNFVSPTMKRASRYELYVIRQIDTSWSEVLYLFDEWSGYRADLRVAVELMRAGKLGVLGNEVCVGDGAVEFLHYGAAAVAALKEKEPAYLEDQQFKAAFALLAEETVNYSREGAGNRTIDCESSRYLELFRSSPEVERNRQVIRDWLGPVWTARVLGY
;
A
#
# COMPACT_ATOMS: atom_id res chain seq x y z
N MET A 1 -19.36 8.01 34.58
CA MET A 1 -18.09 7.45 35.09
C MET A 1 -18.31 6.98 36.51
N SER A 2 -17.97 5.72 36.81
CA SER A 2 -17.99 5.21 38.18
C SER A 2 -16.88 5.87 39.02
N ASP A 3 -17.01 5.89 40.34
CA ASP A 3 -15.97 6.47 41.22
C ASP A 3 -14.64 5.69 41.14
N SER A 4 -14.66 4.44 40.68
CA SER A 4 -13.44 3.67 40.34
C SER A 4 -12.70 4.20 39.11
N GLN A 5 -13.38 4.87 38.17
CA GLN A 5 -12.74 5.48 36.99
C GLN A 5 -12.12 6.85 37.30
N LYS A 6 -12.55 7.53 38.37
CA LYS A 6 -11.96 8.81 38.81
C LYS A 6 -10.60 8.65 39.50
N ASN A 7 -10.34 7.49 40.10
CA ASN A 7 -9.10 7.22 40.86
C ASN A 7 -7.91 6.72 39.99
N LEU A 8 -8.10 6.50 38.68
CA LEU A 8 -7.05 6.01 37.78
C LEU A 8 -6.18 7.13 37.16
N LEU A 9 -6.47 8.40 37.45
CA LEU A 9 -5.77 9.55 36.85
C LEU A 9 -4.97 10.39 37.87
N THR A 10 -4.91 9.98 39.15
CA THR A 10 -4.03 10.61 40.14
C THR A 10 -2.60 10.09 39.97
N GLY A 11 -1.84 10.70 39.07
CA GLY A 11 -0.44 10.32 38.85
C GLY A 11 0.19 10.83 37.57
N PHE A 12 -0.59 11.40 36.64
CA PHE A 12 -0.05 11.92 35.39
C PHE A 12 0.13 13.44 35.48
N ARG A 13 1.29 13.91 35.02
CA ARG A 13 1.55 15.32 34.75
C ARG A 13 1.50 15.55 33.25
N LEU A 14 0.71 16.52 32.82
CA LEU A 14 0.69 16.97 31.44
C LEU A 14 1.77 18.05 31.26
N LEU A 15 2.76 17.77 30.42
CA LEU A 15 3.76 18.75 30.00
C LEU A 15 3.33 19.32 28.66
N ILE A 16 3.20 20.65 28.58
CA ILE A 16 2.92 21.36 27.33
C ILE A 16 4.06 22.35 27.12
N GLU A 17 4.90 22.10 26.12
CA GLU A 17 6.05 22.95 25.81
C GLU A 17 5.91 23.55 24.41
N PRO A 18 6.03 24.88 24.25
CA PRO A 18 6.03 25.48 22.93
C PRO A 18 7.27 25.02 22.15
N LEU A 19 7.10 24.76 20.85
CA LEU A 19 8.21 24.42 19.97
C LEU A 19 9.08 25.64 19.63
N ASP A 20 8.49 26.84 19.66
CA ASP A 20 9.19 28.12 19.50
C ASP A 20 9.44 28.79 20.88
N PRO A 21 10.69 29.12 21.24
CA PRO A 21 11.02 29.81 22.50
C PRO A 21 10.37 31.19 22.66
N ALA A 22 9.95 31.84 21.57
CA ALA A 22 9.25 33.13 21.60
C ALA A 22 7.77 32.99 22.02
N CYS A 23 7.21 31.78 21.97
CA CYS A 23 5.84 31.52 22.38
C CYS A 23 5.70 31.48 23.91
N PRO A 24 4.59 31.97 24.49
CA PRO A 24 4.36 31.92 25.92
C PRO A 24 4.38 30.47 26.43
N ARG A 25 5.19 30.20 27.47
CA ARG A 25 5.18 28.91 28.16
C ARG A 25 3.86 28.73 28.89
N ALA A 26 3.22 27.58 28.71
CA ALA A 26 2.07 27.22 29.51
C ALA A 26 2.51 27.04 30.98
N THR A 27 1.82 27.69 31.92
CA THR A 27 2.04 27.46 33.36
C THR A 27 1.66 26.02 33.71
N LYS A 28 2.50 25.35 34.52
CA LYS A 28 2.31 23.96 34.97
C LYS A 28 0.87 23.72 35.45
N VAL A 29 0.17 22.75 34.86
CA VAL A 29 -1.20 22.40 35.22
C VAL A 29 -1.19 21.12 36.02
N ASP A 30 -1.72 21.17 37.24
CA ASP A 30 -2.03 19.97 38.02
C ASP A 30 -3.25 19.31 37.38
N ALA A 31 -3.11 18.05 36.93
CA ALA A 31 -4.15 17.32 36.20
C ALA A 31 -5.47 17.18 36.96
N THR A 32 -5.49 17.51 38.26
CA THR A 32 -6.68 17.52 39.12
C THR A 32 -7.52 18.81 39.03
N ARG A 33 -7.02 19.89 38.42
CA ARG A 33 -7.78 21.13 38.22
C ARG A 33 -8.09 21.36 36.75
N ALA A 34 -9.38 21.40 36.45
CA ALA A 34 -9.90 21.65 35.11
C ALA A 34 -9.29 22.92 34.52
N TRP A 35 -8.64 22.75 33.38
CA TRP A 35 -8.15 23.85 32.56
C TRP A 35 -9.36 24.52 31.90
N THR A 36 -9.60 25.81 32.16
CA THR A 36 -10.64 26.54 31.45
C THR A 36 -10.17 26.85 30.03
N ALA A 37 -11.00 26.51 29.05
CA ALA A 37 -10.73 26.60 27.61
C ALA A 37 -10.26 27.99 27.10
N SER A 38 -10.37 29.05 27.91
CA SER A 38 -9.97 30.41 27.55
C SER A 38 -8.47 30.57 27.26
N ASN A 39 -7.60 29.88 28.01
CA ASN A 39 -6.15 30.12 27.93
C ASN A 39 -5.49 29.38 26.75
N PHE A 40 -6.03 28.22 26.36
CA PHE A 40 -5.56 27.50 25.16
C PHE A 40 -5.87 28.27 23.88
N THR A 41 -7.06 28.84 23.84
CA THR A 41 -7.60 29.50 22.65
C THR A 41 -6.79 30.76 22.31
N GLN A 42 -6.26 31.46 23.32
CA GLN A 42 -5.47 32.67 23.13
C GLN A 42 -4.06 32.39 22.56
N SER A 43 -3.44 31.26 22.93
CA SER A 43 -2.13 30.84 22.41
C SER A 43 -2.22 30.22 21.01
N VAL A 44 -3.27 29.44 20.73
CA VAL A 44 -3.53 28.89 19.39
C VAL A 44 -3.85 30.02 18.39
N ALA A 45 -4.50 31.11 18.84
CA ALA A 45 -4.74 32.29 18.02
C ALA A 45 -3.47 33.05 17.59
N GLN A 46 -2.32 32.78 18.21
CA GLN A 46 -1.01 33.39 17.87
C GLN A 46 -0.15 32.52 16.95
N GLY A 47 -0.67 31.37 16.48
CA GLY A 47 0.04 30.51 15.52
C GLY A 47 1.19 29.69 16.10
N CYS A 48 1.22 29.49 17.42
CA CYS A 48 2.26 28.72 18.10
C CYS A 48 1.98 27.21 18.03
N ASP A 49 3.02 26.44 17.68
CA ASP A 49 3.00 24.97 17.78
C ASP A 49 3.49 24.52 19.16
N TYR A 50 2.87 23.46 19.69
CA TYR A 50 3.17 22.91 21.01
C TYR A 50 3.45 21.41 20.94
N SER A 51 4.38 20.94 21.77
CA SER A 51 4.53 19.54 22.11
C SER A 51 3.76 19.24 23.40
N ILE A 52 3.05 18.11 23.42
CA ILE A 52 2.34 17.62 24.60
C ILE A 52 2.95 16.28 25.01
N GLY A 53 3.47 16.23 26.23
CA GLY A 53 3.97 15.03 26.88
C GLY A 53 3.10 14.65 28.08
N LEU A 54 3.02 13.35 28.34
CA LEU A 54 2.48 12.81 29.59
C LEU A 54 3.65 12.24 30.39
N GLU A 55 3.91 12.82 31.56
CA GLU A 55 4.89 12.32 32.51
C GLU A 55 4.17 11.52 33.59
N LEU A 56 4.62 10.28 33.81
CA LEU A 56 4.20 9.47 34.94
C LEU A 56 4.92 10.01 36.19
N GLY A 57 4.16 10.50 37.15
CA GLY A 57 4.69 10.85 38.47
C GLY A 57 5.20 9.60 39.19
N GLU A 58 6.22 9.78 40.02
CA GLU A 58 6.73 8.71 40.89
C GLU A 58 5.59 8.15 41.75
N MET A 59 5.22 6.88 41.52
CA MET A 59 4.34 6.17 42.42
C MET A 59 5.14 5.88 43.69
N SER A 60 4.82 6.58 44.78
CA SER A 60 5.37 6.22 46.09
C SER A 60 4.93 4.80 46.42
N SER A 61 5.89 3.92 46.71
CA SER A 61 5.63 2.54 47.08
C SER A 61 4.91 2.52 48.43
N ALA A 62 3.58 2.53 48.41
CA ALA A 62 2.78 2.21 49.58
C ALA A 62 3.02 0.73 49.93
N GLN A 63 3.62 0.50 51.10
CA GLN A 63 3.82 -0.83 51.66
C GLN A 63 2.47 -1.52 51.88
N GLY A 64 2.36 -2.75 51.35
CA GLY A 64 1.34 -3.71 51.79
C GLY A 64 0.03 -3.70 50.99
N ALA A 65 0.03 -4.29 49.79
CA ALA A 65 -1.18 -4.84 49.20
C ALA A 65 -0.84 -6.05 48.31
N SER A 66 -1.11 -7.25 48.81
CA SER A 66 -1.07 -8.50 48.05
C SER A 66 -2.38 -8.67 47.27
N SER A 67 -2.47 -8.06 46.10
CA SER A 67 -3.34 -8.48 44.99
C SER A 67 -3.15 -7.51 43.82
N SER A 68 -2.56 -7.99 42.73
CA SER A 68 -2.36 -7.18 41.52
C SER A 68 -3.67 -7.03 40.75
N PRO A 69 -4.15 -5.80 40.46
CA PRO A 69 -5.11 -5.59 39.39
C PRO A 69 -4.37 -5.67 38.05
N VAL A 70 -4.86 -6.54 37.17
CA VAL A 70 -4.44 -6.63 35.77
C VAL A 70 -4.88 -5.33 35.07
N LEU A 71 -3.92 -4.46 34.76
CA LEU A 71 -4.10 -3.36 33.82
C LEU A 71 -4.30 -3.95 32.42
N SER A 72 -5.51 -3.84 31.88
CA SER A 72 -5.78 -4.07 30.47
C SER A 72 -5.23 -2.89 29.67
N ALA A 73 -4.10 -3.11 29.01
CA ALA A 73 -3.44 -2.12 28.17
C ALA A 73 -4.20 -1.93 26.85
N ALA A 74 -4.61 -0.70 26.56
CA ALA A 74 -5.08 -0.28 25.26
C ALA A 74 -3.88 0.06 24.35
N TYR A 75 -3.91 -0.50 23.14
CA TYR A 75 -3.14 -0.14 21.93
C TYR A 75 -1.60 -0.11 22.01
N PHE A 76 -0.98 -1.19 21.55
CA PHE A 76 0.38 -1.21 21.00
C PHE A 76 0.38 -1.97 19.66
N SER A 77 0.60 -1.25 18.55
CA SER A 77 0.98 -1.86 17.28
C SER A 77 2.47 -2.20 17.35
N ASN A 78 2.82 -3.47 17.11
CA ASN A 78 4.17 -4.06 16.99
C ASN A 78 4.75 -4.82 18.20
N ILE A 79 3.96 -5.70 18.84
CA ILE A 79 4.52 -6.83 19.62
C ILE A 79 4.22 -8.12 18.85
N LYS A 80 5.25 -8.80 18.32
CA LYS A 80 5.10 -10.00 17.48
C LYS A 80 5.36 -11.30 18.26
N GLY A 81 4.76 -11.41 19.44
CA GLY A 81 4.60 -12.68 20.15
C GLY A 81 4.97 -12.68 21.63
N PRO A 82 4.84 -13.83 22.32
CA PRO A 82 4.97 -13.95 23.77
C PRO A 82 6.34 -13.54 24.32
N ARG A 83 7.38 -13.63 23.49
CA ARG A 83 8.77 -13.30 23.86
C ARG A 83 9.01 -11.80 23.96
N ASP A 84 8.42 -11.01 23.06
CA ASP A 84 8.56 -9.55 23.04
C ASP A 84 7.79 -8.90 24.21
N ALA A 85 6.64 -9.48 24.56
CA ALA A 85 5.86 -9.07 25.73
C ALA A 85 6.61 -9.32 27.05
N GLU A 86 7.36 -10.41 27.16
CA GLU A 86 8.12 -10.76 28.38
C GLU A 86 9.38 -9.90 28.56
N ILE A 87 10.01 -9.45 27.46
CA ILE A 87 11.14 -8.51 27.49
C ILE A 87 10.67 -7.15 28.00
N LEU A 88 9.58 -6.61 27.43
CA LEU A 88 8.99 -5.35 27.89
C LEU A 88 8.54 -5.41 29.36
N ARG A 89 8.00 -6.55 29.79
CA ARG A 89 7.63 -6.79 31.20
C ARG A 89 8.85 -6.76 32.13
N ARG A 90 9.96 -7.41 31.77
CA ARG A 90 11.21 -7.40 32.56
C ARG A 90 11.81 -6.00 32.66
N ASP A 91 11.84 -5.25 31.57
CA ASP A 91 12.44 -3.91 31.53
C ASP A 91 11.62 -2.86 32.28
N ALA A 92 10.28 -3.02 32.28
CA ALA A 92 9.37 -2.21 33.10
C ALA A 92 9.53 -2.49 34.60
N ILE A 93 9.62 -3.77 35.01
CA ILE A 93 9.85 -4.15 36.42
C ILE A 93 11.23 -3.66 36.92
N ALA A 94 12.23 -3.59 36.04
CA ALA A 94 13.57 -3.13 36.38
C ALA A 94 13.73 -1.59 36.41
N GLY A 95 12.67 -0.83 36.13
CA GLY A 95 12.70 0.64 36.10
C GLY A 95 13.54 1.22 34.95
N ARG A 96 13.76 0.47 33.86
CA ARG A 96 14.66 0.86 32.75
C ARG A 96 13.93 1.27 31.47
N ALA A 97 12.61 1.20 31.44
CA ALA A 97 11.82 1.63 30.29
C ALA A 97 11.22 3.03 30.53
N GLN A 98 11.72 4.05 29.83
CA GLN A 98 10.97 5.28 29.59
C GLN A 98 10.09 5.09 28.36
N VAL A 99 8.78 5.21 28.52
CA VAL A 99 7.82 5.21 27.41
C VAL A 99 7.48 6.65 27.10
N SER A 100 7.96 7.16 25.97
CA SER A 100 7.55 8.47 25.44
C SER A 100 6.50 8.28 24.36
N ILE A 101 5.29 8.75 24.60
CA ILE A 101 4.22 8.79 23.61
C ILE A 101 4.21 10.19 23.01
N LYS A 102 4.53 10.31 21.72
CA LYS A 102 4.48 11.58 20.99
C LYS A 102 3.20 11.62 20.17
N ILE A 103 2.23 12.44 20.59
CA ILE A 103 0.99 12.69 19.84
C ILE A 103 1.13 14.02 19.13
N MET A 104 1.11 14.02 17.79
CA MET A 104 1.03 15.26 17.01
C MET A 104 -0.42 15.53 16.63
N LEU A 105 -0.98 16.63 17.14
CA LEU A 105 -2.32 17.09 16.79
C LEU A 105 -2.20 18.26 15.82
N ARG A 106 -2.76 18.12 14.62
CA ARG A 106 -2.96 19.24 13.69
C ARG A 106 -4.39 19.72 13.84
N VAL A 107 -4.58 20.91 14.42
CA VAL A 107 -5.91 21.52 14.55
C VAL A 107 -6.16 22.40 13.34
N THR A 108 -7.05 21.98 12.45
CA THR A 108 -7.52 22.79 11.32
C THR A 108 -8.87 23.40 11.63
N GLN A 109 -9.01 24.70 11.36
CA GLN A 109 -10.26 25.44 11.52
C GLN A 109 -11.21 25.04 10.38
N ALA A 110 -12.22 24.21 10.64
CA ALA A 110 -13.25 23.85 9.66
C ALA A 110 -14.57 24.53 10.00
N GLY A 111 -15.00 25.44 9.11
CA GLY A 111 -16.29 26.10 9.13
C GLY A 111 -17.42 25.19 8.63
N VAL A 112 -18.61 25.48 9.14
CA VAL A 112 -19.89 24.79 8.92
C VAL A 112 -20.51 25.19 7.58
N ALA A 113 -20.96 24.22 6.77
CA ALA A 113 -22.18 24.34 5.95
C ALA A 113 -22.68 22.96 5.46
N ALA A 114 -23.98 22.77 5.60
CA ALA A 114 -24.72 21.53 5.36
C ALA A 114 -25.25 21.41 3.91
N GLY A 115 -25.59 20.19 3.49
CA GLY A 115 -26.45 19.92 2.34
C GLY A 115 -26.54 18.44 1.98
N PHE A 116 -27.54 17.74 2.54
CA PHE A 116 -27.92 16.39 2.08
C PHE A 116 -28.99 16.53 0.98
N GLY A 117 -28.67 16.06 -0.22
CA GLY A 117 -29.63 15.81 -1.30
C GLY A 117 -29.74 14.30 -1.50
N SER A 118 -30.93 13.75 -1.28
CA SER A 118 -31.30 12.39 -1.64
C SER A 118 -31.66 12.35 -3.12
N ASP A 119 -31.07 11.46 -3.91
CA ASP A 119 -31.57 11.20 -5.25
C ASP A 119 -31.57 9.73 -5.65
N THR A 120 -32.53 9.47 -6.53
CA THR A 120 -33.25 8.23 -6.82
C THR A 120 -32.45 7.13 -7.53
N SER A 121 -32.85 5.89 -7.25
CA SER A 121 -32.39 4.66 -7.91
C SER A 121 -32.82 4.60 -9.38
N LEU A 122 -31.84 4.49 -10.29
CA LEU A 122 -32.04 4.04 -11.66
C LEU A 122 -31.47 2.62 -11.79
N GLN A 123 -32.36 1.64 -11.91
CA GLN A 123 -32.02 0.30 -12.41
C GLN A 123 -32.04 0.35 -13.93
N GLY A 124 -30.87 0.17 -14.55
CA GLY A 124 -30.73 -0.13 -15.97
C GLY A 124 -29.83 -1.36 -16.11
N ASP A 125 -30.29 -2.34 -16.89
CA ASP A 125 -29.49 -3.52 -17.24
C ASP A 125 -28.29 -3.09 -18.09
N VAL A 126 -27.10 -3.17 -17.49
CA VAL A 126 -25.82 -2.97 -18.18
C VAL A 126 -25.28 -4.35 -18.53
N THR A 127 -25.32 -4.71 -19.81
CA THR A 127 -24.47 -5.78 -20.36
C THR A 127 -23.00 -5.33 -20.24
N PRO A 128 -22.14 -6.03 -19.46
CA PRO A 128 -20.76 -5.62 -19.27
C PRO A 128 -19.93 -6.16 -20.43
N GLN A 129 -19.85 -5.41 -21.53
CA GLN A 129 -18.66 -5.45 -22.37
C GLN A 129 -17.59 -4.63 -21.63
N GLY A 130 -16.63 -5.35 -21.05
CA GLY A 130 -15.54 -4.79 -20.29
C GLY A 130 -14.56 -4.09 -21.21
N ASP A 131 -14.86 -2.85 -21.60
CA ASP A 131 -13.83 -1.98 -22.15
C ASP A 131 -12.79 -1.77 -21.04
N LEU A 132 -11.55 -2.20 -21.28
CA LEU A 132 -10.41 -1.90 -20.42
C LEU A 132 -10.46 -0.40 -20.07
N PRO A 133 -10.45 -0.03 -18.77
CA PRO A 133 -10.64 1.35 -18.38
C PRO A 133 -9.48 2.20 -18.90
N GLY A 134 -9.80 3.00 -19.91
CA GLY A 134 -8.90 3.96 -20.52
C GLY A 134 -8.48 3.56 -21.94
N ASN A 135 -9.24 3.97 -22.95
CA ASN A 135 -8.82 3.87 -24.35
C ASN A 135 -9.55 4.88 -25.27
N GLY A 136 -9.59 6.15 -24.86
CA GLY A 136 -10.05 7.25 -25.72
C GLY A 136 -9.05 8.41 -25.84
N GLY A 137 -7.95 8.39 -25.08
CA GLY A 137 -6.90 9.39 -25.23
C GLY A 137 -6.24 9.22 -26.59
N GLN A 138 -6.30 10.23 -27.46
CA GLN A 138 -5.52 10.24 -28.68
C GLN A 138 -4.05 10.02 -28.33
N MET A 139 -3.43 9.00 -28.93
CA MET A 139 -1.99 8.79 -28.79
C MET A 139 -1.25 10.03 -29.27
N LEU A 140 -0.37 10.56 -28.42
CA LEU A 140 0.51 11.65 -28.80
C LEU A 140 1.69 11.11 -29.61
N ALA A 141 2.24 11.93 -30.51
CA ALA A 141 3.44 11.56 -31.23
C ALA A 141 4.59 11.28 -30.24
N GLY A 142 5.23 10.10 -30.37
CA GLY A 142 6.29 9.66 -29.47
C GLY A 142 5.82 8.96 -28.18
N ASP A 143 4.52 8.71 -28.03
CA ASP A 143 3.99 7.85 -26.95
C ASP A 143 4.26 6.37 -27.24
N PHE A 144 4.54 5.60 -26.19
CA PHE A 144 4.75 4.15 -26.28
C PHE A 144 3.42 3.44 -26.02
N ASP A 145 2.89 2.75 -27.03
CA ASP A 145 1.69 1.94 -26.86
C ASP A 145 2.05 0.46 -26.71
N TRP A 146 1.98 -0.02 -25.48
CA TRP A 146 2.24 -1.43 -25.18
C TRP A 146 1.21 -2.35 -25.85
N ARG A 147 -0.01 -1.88 -26.16
CA ARG A 147 -1.06 -2.71 -26.80
C ARG A 147 -0.69 -3.07 -28.22
N ALA A 148 0.04 -2.19 -28.92
CA ALA A 148 0.55 -2.44 -30.25
C ALA A 148 1.80 -3.33 -30.28
N VAL A 149 2.46 -3.52 -29.12
CA VAL A 149 3.77 -4.17 -29.02
C VAL A 149 3.71 -5.53 -28.31
N LEU A 150 2.89 -5.64 -27.26
CA LEU A 150 2.77 -6.87 -26.48
C LEU A 150 2.13 -7.96 -27.33
N GLN A 151 2.91 -8.99 -27.61
CA GLN A 151 2.41 -10.18 -28.28
C GLN A 151 1.74 -11.04 -27.23
N THR A 152 0.51 -11.43 -27.51
CA THR A 152 -0.28 -12.23 -26.57
C THR A 152 -0.61 -13.59 -27.16
N VAL A 153 -0.71 -14.58 -26.27
CA VAL A 153 -1.28 -15.89 -26.57
C VAL A 153 -2.70 -15.96 -26.01
N ASP A 154 -3.52 -16.76 -26.67
CA ASP A 154 -4.85 -17.11 -26.17
C ASP A 154 -4.73 -18.04 -24.96
N VAL A 155 -5.44 -17.68 -23.89
CA VAL A 155 -5.66 -18.49 -22.71
C VAL A 155 -7.06 -19.05 -22.81
N PRO A 156 -7.24 -20.39 -22.92
CA PRO A 156 -8.56 -20.97 -23.10
C PRO A 156 -9.38 -20.90 -21.81
N VAL A 157 -10.70 -20.78 -21.96
CA VAL A 157 -11.64 -20.86 -20.82
C VAL A 157 -11.56 -22.25 -20.20
N ALA A 158 -11.20 -22.31 -18.91
CA ALA A 158 -11.20 -23.52 -18.08
C ALA A 158 -12.55 -23.77 -17.39
N GLY A 159 -13.47 -22.81 -17.48
CA GLY A 159 -14.82 -22.87 -16.91
C GLY A 159 -14.85 -22.46 -15.44
N TRP A 160 -15.85 -21.65 -15.11
CA TRP A 160 -16.12 -21.20 -13.74
C TRP A 160 -17.60 -20.84 -13.58
N ASN A 161 -18.22 -21.35 -12.52
CA ASN A 161 -19.62 -21.14 -12.16
C ASN A 161 -19.79 -20.41 -10.82
N GLY A 162 -18.72 -19.81 -10.31
CA GLY A 162 -18.74 -19.04 -9.06
C GLY A 162 -19.36 -17.65 -9.24
N ASN A 163 -19.47 -16.94 -8.13
CA ASN A 163 -19.96 -15.56 -8.08
C ASN A 163 -18.84 -14.60 -8.50
N ASP A 164 -19.08 -13.75 -9.51
CA ASP A 164 -18.12 -12.72 -9.93
C ASP A 164 -17.99 -11.53 -8.98
N HIS A 165 -18.87 -11.46 -7.97
CA HIS A 165 -18.97 -10.38 -7.00
C HIS A 165 -19.15 -9.00 -7.66
N GLY A 166 -19.52 -8.91 -8.93
CA GLY A 166 -19.57 -7.67 -9.70
C GLY A 166 -18.23 -7.20 -10.29
N SER A 167 -17.17 -8.02 -10.24
CA SER A 167 -15.90 -7.74 -10.92
C SER A 167 -15.77 -8.60 -12.18
N ALA A 168 -15.74 -7.94 -13.34
CA ALA A 168 -15.52 -8.60 -14.63
C ALA A 168 -14.14 -9.23 -14.70
N PHE A 169 -13.11 -8.57 -14.14
CA PHE A 169 -11.76 -9.08 -14.13
C PHE A 169 -11.58 -10.29 -13.20
N TYR A 170 -12.23 -10.28 -12.03
CA TYR A 170 -12.28 -11.46 -11.18
C TYR A 170 -12.88 -12.65 -11.94
N ARG A 171 -14.04 -12.46 -12.58
CA ARG A 171 -14.65 -13.51 -13.41
C ARG A 171 -13.71 -14.01 -14.50
N ASP A 172 -13.05 -13.09 -15.17
CA ASP A 172 -12.15 -13.39 -16.26
C ASP A 172 -10.98 -14.29 -15.81
N ILE A 173 -10.21 -13.88 -14.78
CA ILE A 173 -9.13 -14.70 -14.20
C ILE A 173 -9.66 -16.07 -13.77
N MET A 174 -10.76 -16.07 -13.01
CA MET A 174 -11.34 -17.29 -12.48
C MET A 174 -11.86 -18.21 -13.60
N SER A 175 -12.29 -17.69 -14.74
CA SER A 175 -12.77 -18.51 -15.86
C SER A 175 -11.66 -19.13 -16.70
N HIS A 176 -10.44 -18.57 -16.66
CA HIS A 176 -9.32 -19.00 -17.49
C HIS A 176 -8.30 -19.89 -16.77
N ALA A 177 -8.18 -19.80 -15.44
CA ALA A 177 -7.26 -20.64 -14.69
C ALA A 177 -7.80 -22.05 -14.44
N SER A 178 -6.98 -23.08 -14.69
CA SER A 178 -7.36 -24.47 -14.41
C SER A 178 -7.40 -24.71 -12.90
N ARG A 179 -6.40 -24.20 -12.17
CA ARG A 179 -6.36 -24.13 -10.71
C ARG A 179 -6.78 -22.75 -10.23
N LYS A 180 -7.62 -22.70 -9.20
CA LYS A 180 -8.23 -21.47 -8.68
C LYS A 180 -8.08 -21.42 -7.16
N ASN A 181 -7.92 -20.21 -6.62
CA ASN A 181 -8.11 -19.96 -5.20
C ASN A 181 -9.53 -19.45 -4.96
N THR A 182 -10.26 -20.06 -4.02
CA THR A 182 -11.64 -19.68 -3.68
C THR A 182 -11.89 -19.63 -2.18
N SER A 183 -10.84 -19.71 -1.36
CA SER A 183 -10.96 -19.77 0.10
C SER A 183 -10.96 -18.39 0.77
N ASP A 184 -10.58 -17.34 0.04
CA ASP A 184 -10.31 -16.02 0.59
C ASP A 184 -11.26 -14.96 0.02
N SER A 185 -10.96 -13.69 0.25
CA SER A 185 -11.68 -12.58 -0.39
C SER A 185 -11.53 -12.63 -1.92
N PRO A 186 -12.40 -11.95 -2.68
CA PRO A 186 -12.26 -11.88 -4.14
C PRO A 186 -10.93 -11.31 -4.63
N THR A 187 -10.33 -10.34 -3.91
CA THR A 187 -9.02 -9.76 -4.24
C THR A 187 -7.92 -10.79 -4.07
N THR A 188 -7.78 -11.37 -2.87
CA THR A 188 -6.80 -12.43 -2.58
C THR A 188 -6.99 -13.65 -3.49
N ASN A 189 -8.23 -14.05 -3.77
CA ASN A 189 -8.52 -15.12 -4.71
C ASN A 189 -8.03 -14.78 -6.13
N ALA A 190 -8.22 -13.54 -6.60
CA ALA A 190 -7.73 -13.09 -7.89
C ALA A 190 -6.20 -13.14 -7.96
N HIS A 191 -5.53 -12.63 -6.92
CA HIS A 191 -4.07 -12.61 -6.79
C HIS A 191 -3.48 -14.01 -6.93
N GLU A 192 -3.90 -14.93 -6.06
CA GLU A 192 -3.38 -16.29 -6.02
C GLU A 192 -3.73 -17.06 -7.30
N THR A 193 -4.95 -16.86 -7.83
CA THR A 193 -5.36 -17.49 -9.08
C THR A 193 -4.56 -16.96 -10.27
N GLN A 194 -4.16 -15.69 -10.26
CA GLN A 194 -3.32 -15.14 -11.33
C GLN A 194 -1.92 -15.78 -11.33
N HIS A 195 -1.32 -16.07 -10.17
CA HIS A 195 -0.07 -16.85 -10.12
C HIS A 195 -0.24 -18.25 -10.73
N PHE A 196 -1.35 -18.94 -10.44
CA PHE A 196 -1.63 -20.23 -11.08
C PHE A 196 -1.78 -20.09 -12.59
N LEU A 197 -2.50 -19.05 -13.05
CA LEU A 197 -2.71 -18.78 -14.46
C LEU A 197 -1.39 -18.49 -15.21
N ASN A 198 -0.57 -17.60 -14.66
CA ASN A 198 0.76 -17.29 -15.22
C ASN A 198 1.63 -18.55 -15.27
N SER A 199 1.61 -19.37 -14.20
CA SER A 199 2.34 -20.64 -14.13
C SER A 199 1.84 -21.65 -15.17
N GLU A 200 0.53 -21.78 -15.36
CA GLU A 200 -0.07 -22.68 -16.36
C GLU A 200 0.28 -22.28 -17.79
N VAL A 201 0.31 -20.98 -18.08
CA VAL A 201 0.69 -20.48 -19.41
C VAL A 201 2.16 -20.66 -19.66
N ARG A 202 3.06 -20.25 -18.75
CA ARG A 202 4.51 -20.43 -18.94
C ARG A 202 4.91 -21.89 -19.06
N ASN A 203 4.27 -22.81 -18.33
CA ASN A 203 4.61 -24.23 -18.40
C ASN A 203 4.20 -24.90 -19.74
N LYS A 204 3.39 -24.22 -20.56
CA LYS A 204 3.05 -24.66 -21.92
C LYS A 204 4.07 -24.17 -22.96
N THR A 205 4.91 -23.20 -22.61
CA THR A 205 5.96 -22.71 -23.50
C THR A 205 7.29 -23.37 -23.12
N SER A 206 8.10 -23.70 -24.11
CA SER A 206 9.37 -24.41 -23.88
C SER A 206 10.53 -23.48 -23.45
N ALA A 207 10.25 -22.19 -23.22
CA ALA A 207 11.26 -21.14 -23.30
C ALA A 207 11.72 -20.55 -21.95
N HIS A 208 11.31 -21.11 -20.80
CA HIS A 208 11.58 -20.49 -19.49
C HIS A 208 11.09 -19.03 -19.40
N ASP A 209 10.07 -18.69 -20.18
CA ASP A 209 9.46 -17.35 -20.13
C ASP A 209 8.70 -17.18 -18.82
N ASN A 210 8.62 -15.94 -18.35
CA ASN A 210 7.57 -15.56 -17.43
C ASN A 210 6.31 -15.14 -18.21
N THR A 211 5.18 -15.08 -17.52
CA THR A 211 3.89 -14.72 -18.10
C THR A 211 3.27 -13.57 -17.34
N VAL A 212 2.64 -12.65 -18.07
CA VAL A 212 1.76 -11.63 -17.50
C VAL A 212 0.39 -11.77 -18.14
N TYR A 213 -0.59 -12.27 -17.38
CA TYR A 213 -1.99 -12.28 -17.81
C TYR A 213 -2.52 -10.85 -17.93
N VAL A 214 -3.05 -10.49 -19.10
CA VAL A 214 -3.49 -9.11 -19.38
C VAL A 214 -4.99 -8.91 -19.16
N GLY A 215 -5.75 -10.00 -19.12
CA GLY A 215 -7.22 -9.99 -19.13
C GLY A 215 -7.78 -10.51 -20.45
N ASP A 216 -9.09 -10.75 -20.48
CA ASP A 216 -9.87 -11.13 -21.66
C ASP A 216 -9.33 -12.38 -22.37
N GLY A 217 -8.89 -13.36 -21.58
CA GLY A 217 -8.32 -14.61 -22.09
C GLY A 217 -6.98 -14.43 -22.82
N LYS A 218 -6.21 -13.38 -22.51
CA LYS A 218 -4.92 -13.11 -23.13
C LYS A 218 -3.78 -13.06 -22.10
N ALA A 219 -2.62 -13.56 -22.51
CA ALA A 219 -1.40 -13.49 -21.72
C ALA A 219 -0.19 -13.11 -22.57
N GLY A 220 0.65 -12.21 -22.06
CA GLY A 220 1.96 -11.89 -22.66
C GLY A 220 3.04 -12.84 -22.15
N LEU A 221 3.95 -13.24 -23.04
CA LEU A 221 5.12 -14.06 -22.71
C LEU A 221 6.36 -13.16 -22.70
N VAL A 222 7.13 -13.21 -21.61
CA VAL A 222 8.29 -12.34 -21.39
C VAL A 222 9.49 -13.23 -21.06
N PRO A 223 10.52 -13.29 -21.92
CA PRO A 223 11.71 -14.09 -21.67
C PRO A 223 12.43 -13.66 -20.39
N GLU A 224 12.91 -14.59 -19.57
CA GLU A 224 13.64 -14.23 -18.35
C GLU A 224 15.04 -13.64 -18.66
N PRO A 225 15.44 -12.51 -18.04
CA PRO A 225 16.83 -12.04 -18.11
C PRO A 225 17.78 -12.99 -17.36
N ARG A 226 19.08 -12.90 -17.63
CA ARG A 226 20.08 -13.72 -16.92
C ARG A 226 20.43 -13.14 -15.54
N MET A 227 20.11 -11.87 -15.30
CA MET A 227 20.41 -11.16 -14.07
C MET A 227 19.69 -11.82 -12.88
N HIS A 228 20.39 -11.98 -11.76
CA HIS A 228 19.75 -12.43 -10.53
C HIS A 228 19.01 -11.27 -9.85
N ALA A 229 17.79 -11.52 -9.37
CA ALA A 229 16.93 -10.55 -8.70
C ALA A 229 17.54 -9.88 -7.44
N ARG A 230 18.59 -10.45 -6.82
CA ARG A 230 19.30 -9.81 -5.70
C ARG A 230 19.90 -8.47 -6.09
N GLU A 231 20.29 -8.30 -7.34
CA GLU A 231 20.86 -7.04 -7.86
C GLU A 231 19.87 -5.87 -7.74
N VAL A 232 18.56 -6.14 -7.78
CA VAL A 232 17.49 -5.14 -7.67
C VAL A 232 17.56 -4.36 -6.35
N ARG A 233 18.02 -4.99 -5.26
CA ARG A 233 18.13 -4.39 -3.91
C ARG A 233 18.96 -3.11 -3.87
N ASN A 234 19.94 -3.01 -4.78
CA ASN A 234 20.84 -1.86 -4.88
C ASN A 234 20.15 -0.62 -5.47
N PHE A 235 18.98 -0.80 -6.09
CA PHE A 235 18.23 0.24 -6.80
C PHE A 235 16.91 0.60 -6.12
N VAL A 236 16.51 -0.13 -5.07
CA VAL A 236 15.36 0.22 -4.24
C VAL A 236 15.70 1.41 -3.35
N SER A 237 14.86 2.45 -3.36
CA SER A 237 15.06 3.66 -2.55
C SER A 237 15.02 3.38 -1.05
N PRO A 238 15.71 4.17 -0.20
CA PRO A 238 15.68 3.99 1.25
C PRO A 238 14.28 3.96 1.85
N THR A 239 13.35 4.77 1.32
CA THR A 239 11.96 4.74 1.77
C THR A 239 11.25 3.44 1.43
N MET A 240 11.42 2.91 0.21
CA MET A 240 10.78 1.66 -0.20
C MET A 240 11.39 0.43 0.47
N LYS A 241 12.66 0.49 0.92
CA LYS A 241 13.26 -0.56 1.75
C LYS A 241 12.57 -0.75 3.10
N ARG A 242 11.77 0.23 3.55
CA ARG A 242 10.97 0.17 4.77
C ARG A 242 9.50 -0.18 4.52
N ALA A 243 9.10 -0.32 3.25
CA ALA A 243 7.74 -0.67 2.91
C ALA A 243 7.45 -2.14 3.27
N SER A 244 6.16 -2.46 3.44
CA SER A 244 5.73 -3.69 4.12
C SER A 244 6.15 -4.97 3.38
N ARG A 245 6.30 -4.90 2.05
CA ARG A 245 6.57 -6.06 1.19
C ARG A 245 8.05 -6.23 0.87
N TYR A 246 8.90 -5.23 1.11
CA TYR A 246 10.32 -5.29 0.76
C TYR A 246 11.03 -6.49 1.39
N GLU A 247 10.88 -6.68 2.71
CA GLU A 247 11.54 -7.77 3.44
C GLU A 247 11.10 -9.16 2.95
N LEU A 248 9.82 -9.34 2.64
CA LEU A 248 9.31 -10.63 2.19
C LEU A 248 9.76 -10.93 0.76
N TYR A 249 9.42 -10.03 -0.17
CA TYR A 249 9.51 -10.30 -1.60
C TYR A 249 10.88 -9.97 -2.19
N VAL A 250 11.54 -8.91 -1.70
CA VAL A 250 12.82 -8.46 -2.26
C VAL A 250 14.01 -9.07 -1.51
N ILE A 251 13.83 -9.46 -0.24
CA ILE A 251 14.87 -10.14 0.55
C ILE A 251 14.61 -11.65 0.63
N ARG A 252 13.61 -12.08 1.42
CA ARG A 252 13.49 -13.49 1.83
C ARG A 252 13.18 -14.45 0.70
N GLN A 253 12.19 -14.16 -0.15
CA GLN A 253 11.82 -15.05 -1.25
C GLN A 253 12.94 -15.13 -2.30
N ILE A 254 13.54 -14.00 -2.65
CA ILE A 254 14.70 -13.97 -3.54
C ILE A 254 15.89 -14.76 -2.97
N ASP A 255 16.11 -14.73 -1.66
CA ASP A 255 17.23 -15.44 -1.05
C ASP A 255 17.02 -16.95 -0.93
N THR A 256 15.77 -17.42 -0.96
CA THR A 256 15.43 -18.80 -0.62
C THR A 256 14.96 -19.63 -1.82
N SER A 257 14.24 -19.04 -2.76
CA SER A 257 13.47 -19.83 -3.74
C SER A 257 13.24 -19.17 -5.10
N TRP A 258 13.33 -17.84 -5.21
CA TRP A 258 12.94 -17.11 -6.43
C TRP A 258 14.05 -16.16 -6.89
N SER A 259 15.06 -16.68 -7.57
CA SER A 259 16.24 -15.91 -7.98
C SER A 259 16.04 -15.06 -9.24
N GLU A 260 14.99 -15.35 -10.00
CA GLU A 260 14.61 -14.76 -11.28
C GLU A 260 14.09 -13.32 -11.11
N VAL A 261 14.43 -12.41 -12.02
CA VAL A 261 14.01 -11.00 -11.93
C VAL A 261 12.53 -10.86 -12.20
N LEU A 262 11.98 -11.60 -13.16
CA LEU A 262 10.57 -11.49 -13.50
C LEU A 262 9.67 -12.11 -12.43
N TYR A 263 10.19 -12.83 -11.44
CA TYR A 263 9.44 -13.16 -10.23
C TYR A 263 8.77 -11.92 -9.61
N LEU A 264 9.51 -10.80 -9.54
CA LEU A 264 8.95 -9.54 -9.04
C LEU A 264 7.82 -8.99 -9.91
N PHE A 265 7.81 -9.33 -11.21
CA PHE A 265 6.76 -8.94 -12.14
C PHE A 265 5.54 -9.87 -12.04
N ASP A 266 5.73 -11.14 -11.73
CA ASP A 266 4.64 -12.07 -11.41
C ASP A 266 3.89 -11.59 -10.14
N GLU A 267 4.63 -11.29 -9.07
CA GLU A 267 4.11 -10.68 -7.83
C GLU A 267 3.44 -9.33 -8.08
N TRP A 268 4.05 -8.46 -8.89
CA TRP A 268 3.42 -7.20 -9.29
C TRP A 268 2.10 -7.45 -10.01
N SER A 269 2.05 -8.42 -10.92
CA SER A 269 0.83 -8.77 -11.63
C SER A 269 -0.27 -9.21 -10.66
N GLY A 270 0.05 -10.04 -9.66
CA GLY A 270 -0.89 -10.49 -8.62
C GLY A 270 -1.44 -9.31 -7.81
N TYR A 271 -0.58 -8.44 -7.31
CA TYR A 271 -1.03 -7.23 -6.58
C TYR A 271 -1.78 -6.22 -7.45
N ARG A 272 -1.49 -6.16 -8.76
CA ARG A 272 -2.31 -5.37 -9.69
C ARG A 272 -3.71 -5.98 -9.80
N ALA A 273 -3.84 -7.31 -9.76
CA ALA A 273 -5.14 -7.98 -9.76
C ALA A 273 -5.96 -7.64 -8.51
N ASP A 274 -5.33 -7.66 -7.34
CA ASP A 274 -5.93 -7.18 -6.08
C ASP A 274 -6.55 -5.79 -6.27
N LEU A 275 -5.74 -4.85 -6.73
CA LEU A 275 -6.14 -3.47 -6.90
C LEU A 275 -7.26 -3.31 -7.94
N ARG A 276 -7.16 -3.97 -9.10
CA ARG A 276 -8.19 -3.92 -10.15
C ARG A 276 -9.53 -4.46 -9.66
N VAL A 277 -9.52 -5.63 -9.01
CA VAL A 277 -10.74 -6.24 -8.45
C VAL A 277 -11.35 -5.33 -7.39
N ALA A 278 -10.54 -4.77 -6.48
CA ALA A 278 -11.04 -3.85 -5.46
C ALA A 278 -11.71 -2.61 -6.07
N VAL A 279 -11.13 -2.01 -7.11
CA VAL A 279 -11.74 -0.87 -7.82
C VAL A 279 -13.04 -1.27 -8.52
N GLU A 280 -13.09 -2.43 -9.19
CA GLU A 280 -14.33 -2.92 -9.80
C GLU A 280 -15.43 -3.19 -8.76
N LEU A 281 -15.08 -3.75 -7.60
CA LEU A 281 -16.01 -3.91 -6.47
C LEU A 281 -16.46 -2.56 -5.90
N MET A 282 -15.59 -1.56 -5.85
CA MET A 282 -15.94 -0.19 -5.45
C MET A 282 -16.96 0.43 -6.40
N ARG A 283 -16.71 0.34 -7.72
CA ARG A 283 -17.65 0.80 -8.76
C ARG A 283 -19.02 0.11 -8.62
N ALA A 284 -19.01 -1.18 -8.29
CA ALA A 284 -20.22 -1.98 -8.09
C ALA A 284 -20.91 -1.76 -6.73
N GLY A 285 -20.38 -0.91 -5.84
CA GLY A 285 -20.91 -0.71 -4.49
C GLY A 285 -20.78 -1.96 -3.58
N LYS A 286 -19.81 -2.83 -3.88
CA LYS A 286 -19.64 -4.16 -3.27
C LYS A 286 -18.34 -4.33 -2.49
N LEU A 287 -17.59 -3.28 -2.16
CA LEU A 287 -16.35 -3.40 -1.36
C LEU A 287 -16.52 -4.15 -0.04
N GLY A 288 -17.72 -4.16 0.55
CA GLY A 288 -18.00 -4.93 1.77
C GLY A 288 -17.76 -6.44 1.64
N VAL A 289 -17.71 -7.01 0.43
CA VAL A 289 -17.36 -8.43 0.22
C VAL A 289 -15.91 -8.76 0.55
N LEU A 290 -15.04 -7.74 0.66
CA LEU A 290 -13.63 -7.92 1.06
C LEU A 290 -13.48 -8.17 2.57
N GLY A 291 -14.56 -8.02 3.35
CA GLY A 291 -14.54 -8.23 4.79
C GLY A 291 -13.60 -7.24 5.50
N ASN A 292 -12.52 -7.75 6.08
CA ASN A 292 -11.57 -6.97 6.89
C ASN A 292 -10.30 -6.57 6.13
N GLU A 293 -10.21 -6.86 4.83
CA GLU A 293 -9.06 -6.41 4.05
C GLU A 293 -9.00 -4.88 3.94
N VAL A 294 -7.79 -4.36 4.06
CA VAL A 294 -7.47 -2.94 3.97
C VAL A 294 -6.16 -2.75 3.23
N CYS A 295 -5.92 -1.55 2.70
CA CYS A 295 -4.68 -1.20 2.00
C CYS A 295 -4.39 -2.10 0.78
N VAL A 296 -5.44 -2.55 0.09
CA VAL A 296 -5.34 -3.53 -1.01
C VAL A 296 -4.46 -3.01 -2.16
N GLY A 297 -4.51 -1.70 -2.42
CA GLY A 297 -3.75 -1.03 -3.48
C GLY A 297 -2.28 -0.75 -3.17
N ASP A 298 -1.86 -0.81 -1.90
CA ASP A 298 -0.48 -0.49 -1.51
C ASP A 298 0.53 -1.42 -2.19
N GLY A 299 0.18 -2.71 -2.33
CA GLY A 299 1.07 -3.71 -2.92
C GLY A 299 1.41 -3.41 -4.36
N ALA A 300 0.42 -3.06 -5.18
CA ALA A 300 0.64 -2.77 -6.60
C ALA A 300 1.62 -1.58 -6.78
N VAL A 301 1.47 -0.54 -5.95
CA VAL A 301 2.37 0.62 -5.99
C VAL A 301 3.76 0.30 -5.43
N GLU A 302 3.87 -0.50 -4.35
CA GLU A 302 5.18 -0.98 -3.88
C GLU A 302 5.93 -1.71 -5.00
N PHE A 303 5.24 -2.58 -5.73
CA PHE A 303 5.83 -3.33 -6.85
C PHE A 303 6.12 -2.48 -8.09
N LEU A 304 5.42 -1.37 -8.33
CA LEU A 304 5.85 -0.38 -9.32
C LEU A 304 7.25 0.17 -9.00
N HIS A 305 7.55 0.45 -7.72
CA HIS A 305 8.89 0.88 -7.32
C HIS A 305 9.93 -0.24 -7.51
N TYR A 306 9.59 -1.48 -7.13
CA TYR A 306 10.51 -2.62 -7.28
C TYR A 306 10.75 -2.97 -8.76
N GLY A 307 9.72 -2.91 -9.60
CA GLY A 307 9.84 -3.07 -11.05
C GLY A 307 10.71 -2.00 -11.68
N ALA A 308 10.54 -0.73 -11.30
CA ALA A 308 11.40 0.35 -11.79
C ALA A 308 12.87 0.20 -11.33
N ALA A 309 13.08 -0.27 -10.09
CA ALA A 309 14.41 -0.63 -9.59
C ALA A 309 15.01 -1.80 -10.39
N ALA A 310 14.20 -2.79 -10.78
CA ALA A 310 14.64 -3.90 -11.61
C ALA A 310 15.07 -3.45 -13.01
N VAL A 311 14.33 -2.54 -13.64
CA VAL A 311 14.74 -1.95 -14.94
C VAL A 311 16.05 -1.18 -14.80
N ALA A 312 16.23 -0.41 -13.73
CA ALA A 312 17.48 0.30 -13.47
C ALA A 312 18.66 -0.65 -13.24
N ALA A 313 18.43 -1.78 -12.54
CA ALA A 313 19.42 -2.84 -12.38
C ALA A 313 19.78 -3.51 -13.72
N LEU A 314 18.77 -3.85 -14.55
CA LEU A 314 18.97 -4.41 -15.88
C LEU A 314 19.74 -3.44 -16.79
N LYS A 315 19.45 -2.13 -16.74
CA LYS A 315 20.21 -1.12 -17.50
C LYS A 315 21.71 -1.15 -17.18
N GLU A 316 22.06 -1.42 -15.92
CA GLU A 316 23.46 -1.47 -15.48
C GLU A 316 24.11 -2.84 -15.76
N LYS A 317 23.41 -3.95 -15.50
CA LYS A 317 23.99 -5.29 -15.53
C LYS A 317 23.80 -6.01 -16.87
N GLU A 318 22.67 -5.80 -17.53
CA GLU A 318 22.27 -6.48 -18.76
C GLU A 318 21.56 -5.53 -19.75
N PRO A 319 22.21 -4.44 -20.19
CA PRO A 319 21.55 -3.39 -20.97
C PRO A 319 20.91 -3.89 -22.28
N ALA A 320 21.47 -4.94 -22.91
CA ALA A 320 20.92 -5.52 -24.13
C ALA A 320 19.53 -6.14 -23.92
N TYR A 321 19.21 -6.58 -22.71
CA TYR A 321 17.89 -7.13 -22.39
C TYR A 321 16.79 -6.05 -22.46
N LEU A 322 17.12 -4.77 -22.25
CA LEU A 322 16.15 -3.68 -22.36
C LEU A 322 15.73 -3.36 -23.81
N GLU A 323 16.38 -3.97 -24.80
CA GLU A 323 15.91 -3.92 -26.20
C GLU A 323 14.72 -4.86 -26.44
N ASP A 324 14.43 -5.78 -25.51
CA ASP A 324 13.29 -6.68 -25.57
C ASP A 324 11.97 -5.91 -25.47
N GLN A 325 11.21 -5.95 -26.56
CA GLN A 325 9.95 -5.23 -26.67
C GLN A 325 8.82 -5.87 -25.87
N GLN A 326 8.85 -7.19 -25.63
CA GLN A 326 7.86 -7.86 -24.77
C GLN A 326 8.03 -7.42 -23.32
N PHE A 327 9.27 -7.38 -22.82
CA PHE A 327 9.56 -6.88 -21.47
C PHE A 327 9.15 -5.42 -21.30
N LYS A 328 9.48 -4.58 -22.28
CA LYS A 328 9.08 -3.16 -22.30
C LYS A 328 7.56 -2.99 -22.25
N ALA A 329 6.84 -3.76 -23.05
CA ALA A 329 5.39 -3.72 -23.10
C ALA A 329 4.74 -4.25 -21.81
N ALA A 330 5.26 -5.34 -21.23
CA ALA A 330 4.78 -5.88 -19.97
C ALA A 330 4.97 -4.89 -18.80
N PHE A 331 6.15 -4.24 -18.71
CA PHE A 331 6.36 -3.17 -17.72
C PHE A 331 5.36 -2.04 -17.90
N ALA A 332 5.18 -1.55 -19.13
CA ALA A 332 4.28 -0.44 -19.42
C ALA A 332 2.81 -0.77 -19.08
N LEU A 333 2.35 -1.99 -19.39
CA LEU A 333 1.03 -2.49 -18.98
C LEU A 333 0.87 -2.46 -17.45
N LEU A 334 1.78 -3.09 -16.71
CA LEU A 334 1.67 -3.17 -15.25
C LEU A 334 1.71 -1.78 -14.61
N ALA A 335 2.59 -0.89 -15.10
CA ALA A 335 2.70 0.48 -14.62
C ALA A 335 1.44 1.31 -14.91
N GLU A 336 0.95 1.28 -16.15
CA GLU A 336 -0.22 2.06 -16.57
C GLU A 336 -1.48 1.64 -15.80
N GLU A 337 -1.73 0.34 -15.70
CA GLU A 337 -2.88 -0.15 -14.94
C GLU A 337 -2.76 0.12 -13.44
N THR A 338 -1.58 -0.08 -12.85
CA THR A 338 -1.34 0.24 -11.43
C THR A 338 -1.68 1.70 -11.16
N VAL A 339 -1.13 2.64 -11.94
CA VAL A 339 -1.37 4.07 -11.71
C VAL A 339 -2.85 4.43 -11.92
N ASN A 340 -3.49 3.88 -12.95
CA ASN A 340 -4.90 4.16 -13.24
C ASN A 340 -5.82 3.69 -12.10
N TYR A 341 -5.70 2.44 -11.67
CA TYR A 341 -6.53 1.91 -10.59
C TYR A 341 -6.20 2.52 -9.22
N SER A 342 -4.92 2.82 -8.93
CA SER A 342 -4.55 3.51 -7.70
C SER A 342 -5.12 4.93 -7.65
N ARG A 343 -5.12 5.65 -8.78
CA ARG A 343 -5.73 6.99 -8.86
C ARG A 343 -7.23 6.94 -8.58
N GLU A 344 -7.91 5.92 -9.09
CA GLU A 344 -9.34 5.77 -8.89
C GLU A 344 -9.70 5.34 -7.45
N GLY A 345 -8.91 4.45 -6.86
CA GLY A 345 -9.08 4.03 -5.47
C GLY A 345 -8.59 5.04 -4.43
N ALA A 346 -7.98 6.15 -4.85
CA ALA A 346 -7.35 7.13 -3.97
C ALA A 346 -8.32 7.68 -2.91
N GLY A 347 -7.87 7.73 -1.66
CA GLY A 347 -8.66 8.18 -0.51
C GLY A 347 -9.66 7.17 0.06
N ASN A 348 -9.92 6.04 -0.62
CA ASN A 348 -10.68 4.94 -0.04
C ASN A 348 -9.78 4.07 0.83
N ARG A 349 -9.96 4.08 2.16
CA ARG A 349 -9.07 3.37 3.10
C ARG A 349 -8.96 1.85 2.91
N THR A 350 -9.95 1.21 2.28
CA THR A 350 -9.85 -0.22 1.94
C THR A 350 -8.82 -0.45 0.83
N ILE A 351 -8.67 0.51 -0.08
CA ILE A 351 -7.77 0.42 -1.24
C ILE A 351 -6.45 1.16 -0.96
N ASP A 352 -6.52 2.38 -0.45
CA ASP A 352 -5.42 3.33 -0.34
C ASP A 352 -5.13 3.66 1.13
N CYS A 353 -4.04 3.10 1.66
CA CYS A 353 -3.47 3.52 2.94
C CYS A 353 -2.19 4.32 2.71
N GLU A 354 -1.29 3.77 1.89
CA GLU A 354 -0.01 4.36 1.56
C GLU A 354 0.19 4.50 0.05
N SER A 355 -0.66 3.88 -0.79
CA SER A 355 -0.52 3.84 -2.24
C SER A 355 -0.40 5.24 -2.87
N SER A 356 -1.23 6.21 -2.47
CA SER A 356 -1.15 7.59 -2.94
C SER A 356 0.17 8.26 -2.54
N ARG A 357 0.63 8.01 -1.30
CA ARG A 357 1.91 8.53 -0.81
C ARG A 357 3.09 7.91 -1.56
N TYR A 358 3.05 6.61 -1.84
CA TYR A 358 4.09 5.93 -2.60
C TYR A 358 4.12 6.36 -4.07
N LEU A 359 2.96 6.64 -4.68
CA LEU A 359 2.93 7.23 -6.03
C LEU A 359 3.53 8.63 -6.05
N GLU A 360 3.22 9.47 -5.05
CA GLU A 360 3.83 10.79 -4.95
C GLU A 360 5.35 10.70 -4.73
N LEU A 361 5.78 9.81 -3.85
CA LEU A 361 7.21 9.49 -3.67
C LEU A 361 7.85 9.09 -5.01
N PHE A 362 7.19 8.25 -5.81
CA PHE A 362 7.68 7.83 -7.12
C PHE A 362 7.87 9.01 -8.06
N ARG A 363 6.93 9.97 -8.07
CA ARG A 363 6.92 11.12 -8.98
C ARG A 363 7.96 12.18 -8.66
N SER A 364 8.10 12.54 -7.38
CA SER A 364 8.81 13.77 -7.00
C SER A 364 10.04 13.55 -6.12
N SER A 365 10.18 12.38 -5.47
CA SER A 365 11.29 12.18 -4.53
C SER A 365 12.65 12.12 -5.23
N PRO A 366 13.69 12.82 -4.75
CA PRO A 366 15.06 12.65 -5.24
C PRO A 366 15.58 11.21 -5.09
N GLU A 367 15.09 10.45 -4.11
CA GLU A 367 15.55 9.07 -3.83
C GLU A 367 15.31 8.10 -4.98
N VAL A 368 14.37 8.40 -5.88
CA VAL A 368 14.00 7.55 -7.02
C VAL A 368 14.33 8.19 -8.37
N GLU A 369 15.00 9.34 -8.39
CA GLU A 369 15.32 10.07 -9.64
C GLU A 369 16.13 9.20 -10.61
N ARG A 370 17.08 8.40 -10.09
CA ARG A 370 17.84 7.46 -10.91
C ARG A 370 16.91 6.50 -11.67
N ASN A 371 15.93 5.92 -10.99
CA ASN A 371 15.01 4.97 -11.60
C ASN A 371 14.08 5.71 -12.59
N ARG A 372 13.57 6.89 -12.22
CA ARG A 372 12.76 7.72 -13.13
C ARG A 372 13.50 8.05 -14.42
N GLN A 373 14.76 8.45 -14.33
CA GLN A 373 15.55 8.80 -15.51
C GLN A 373 15.72 7.60 -16.44
N VAL A 374 16.02 6.41 -15.90
CA VAL A 374 16.11 5.17 -16.71
C VAL A 374 14.78 4.88 -17.40
N ILE A 375 13.65 5.00 -16.69
CA ILE A 375 12.32 4.77 -17.26
C ILE A 375 11.98 5.81 -18.33
N ARG A 376 12.31 7.09 -18.11
CA ARG A 376 12.12 8.19 -19.08
C ARG A 376 12.91 7.96 -20.36
N ASP A 377 14.17 7.55 -20.25
CA ASP A 377 15.02 7.25 -21.40
C ASP A 377 14.54 6.00 -22.15
N TRP A 378 13.97 5.03 -21.43
CA TRP A 378 13.54 3.76 -22.01
C TRP A 378 12.16 3.84 -22.67
N LEU A 379 11.13 4.33 -21.96
CA LEU A 379 9.75 4.40 -22.46
C LEU A 379 9.43 5.72 -23.16
N GLY A 380 10.31 6.71 -23.03
CA GLY A 380 10.15 8.02 -23.64
C GLY A 380 9.42 9.02 -22.73
N PRO A 381 9.74 10.32 -22.85
CA PRO A 381 9.20 11.35 -21.97
C PRO A 381 7.70 11.59 -22.13
N VAL A 382 7.14 11.33 -23.32
CA VAL A 382 5.70 11.48 -23.58
C VAL A 382 4.91 10.44 -22.76
N TRP A 383 5.37 9.19 -22.77
CA TRP A 383 4.74 8.11 -22.01
C TRP A 383 4.89 8.32 -20.51
N THR A 384 6.09 8.68 -20.01
CA THR A 384 6.28 8.90 -18.57
C THR A 384 5.47 10.06 -18.04
N ALA A 385 5.35 11.15 -18.80
CA ALA A 385 4.52 12.28 -18.41
C ALA A 385 3.03 11.90 -18.34
N ARG A 386 2.53 11.14 -19.33
CA ARG A 386 1.13 10.69 -19.37
C ARG A 386 0.80 9.71 -18.25
N VAL A 387 1.61 8.67 -18.11
CA VAL A 387 1.31 7.52 -17.24
C VAL A 387 1.79 7.78 -15.82
N LEU A 388 3.06 8.15 -15.65
CA LEU A 388 3.70 8.23 -14.34
C LEU A 388 3.63 9.64 -13.75
N GLY A 389 3.53 10.67 -14.58
CA GLY A 389 3.38 12.07 -14.19
C GLY A 389 4.70 12.83 -14.01
N TYR A 390 5.78 12.46 -14.71
CA TYR A 390 7.09 13.13 -14.64
C TYR A 390 7.93 13.07 -15.94
#